data_AF-A0A2E1I6R2-F1
#
_entry.id   AF-A0A2E1I6R2-F1
#
_cell.length_a   1.000
_cell.length_b   1.000
_cell.length_c   1.000
_cell.angle_alpha   90.00
_cell.angle_beta   90.00
_cell.angle_gamma   90.00
#
_symmetry.space_group_name_H-M   'P 1'
#
loop_
_entity.id
_entity.type
_entity.pdbx_description
1 polymer ?
#
loop_
_entity_poly.entity_id
_entity_poly.type
_entity_poly.pdbx_seq_one_letter_code
_entity_poly.pdbx_strand_id
1 'polypeptide(L)'
;MNENGVQIHIIGAGGIGSNLIALLLPSLRNGIVSEQLGGITFHLHDADIVEEKNLVHQRFSDANIGVAKVDALVQQFDLIHPSVRVIGHSINLRTAEPLGNADIVIVAVDRPEPRRIVHSLENVEWYDLRCGLDSCLVITHETHSDDIERLTPTHKPASCQPDGVIESGNIQFGSALAGTFGANIVLRSLMNRISSNSNIPGPICFSMNLGMIPVFMQSKNTIPFKQQPTKRLTEQWSKNEDKQLLEQAERGLTLERVASHHQRSPGAIWHRLLKITGIRKPLDSEVGE
;
A
#
# COMPACT_ATOMS: atom_id res chain seq x y z
N MET A 1 16.87 12.09 -20.85
CA MET A 1 17.22 11.31 -19.64
C MET A 1 17.98 12.24 -18.73
N ASN A 2 17.68 12.27 -17.43
CA ASN A 2 18.43 13.07 -16.46
C ASN A 2 19.92 12.69 -16.53
N GLU A 3 20.83 13.67 -16.52
CA GLU A 3 22.27 13.44 -16.53
C GLU A 3 22.78 12.63 -15.31
N ASN A 4 21.93 12.47 -14.29
CA ASN A 4 22.25 11.84 -13.01
C ASN A 4 21.63 10.43 -12.82
N GLY A 5 21.02 9.83 -13.85
CA GLY A 5 20.31 8.55 -13.74
C GLY A 5 19.02 8.64 -12.89
N VAL A 6 18.46 7.49 -12.50
CA VAL A 6 17.20 7.40 -11.75
C VAL A 6 17.42 7.53 -10.23
N GLN A 7 16.63 8.38 -9.58
CA GLN A 7 16.71 8.66 -8.14
C GLN A 7 15.57 8.01 -7.38
N ILE A 8 15.88 7.06 -6.48
CA ILE A 8 14.89 6.29 -5.74
C ILE A 8 15.07 6.53 -4.25
N HIS A 9 14.03 7.04 -3.58
CA HIS A 9 14.06 7.31 -2.15
C HIS A 9 13.25 6.25 -1.40
N ILE A 10 13.84 5.65 -0.37
CA ILE A 10 13.18 4.68 0.50
C ILE A 10 13.22 5.20 1.92
N ILE A 11 12.05 5.48 2.47
CA ILE A 11 11.86 6.06 3.79
C ILE A 11 11.44 4.93 4.73
N GLY A 12 12.32 4.58 5.66
CA GLY A 12 12.22 3.43 6.56
C GLY A 12 13.11 2.27 6.12
N ALA A 13 14.07 1.91 6.97
CA ALA A 13 15.00 0.78 6.84
C ALA A 13 14.67 -0.37 7.81
N GLY A 14 13.46 -0.37 8.38
CA GLY A 14 12.95 -1.44 9.24
C GLY A 14 12.60 -2.73 8.49
N GLY A 15 11.63 -3.49 9.02
CA GLY A 15 11.25 -4.80 8.45
C GLY A 15 10.88 -4.75 6.95
N ILE A 16 10.09 -3.78 6.52
CA ILE A 16 9.71 -3.67 5.10
C ILE A 16 10.90 -3.23 4.24
N GLY A 17 11.53 -2.09 4.58
CA GLY A 17 12.61 -1.50 3.78
C GLY A 17 13.83 -2.40 3.65
N SER A 18 14.26 -3.05 4.72
CA SER A 18 15.40 -3.97 4.68
C SER A 18 15.13 -5.22 3.83
N ASN A 19 13.90 -5.78 3.88
CA ASN A 19 13.51 -6.88 2.99
C ASN A 19 13.40 -6.43 1.52
N LEU A 20 12.84 -5.25 1.26
CA LEU A 20 12.78 -4.67 -0.09
C LEU A 20 14.17 -4.57 -0.70
N ILE A 21 15.11 -3.93 0.00
CA ILE A 21 16.47 -3.72 -0.48
C ILE A 21 17.22 -5.03 -0.69
N ALA A 22 17.07 -5.98 0.25
CA ALA A 22 17.71 -7.28 0.16
C ALA A 22 17.23 -8.13 -1.03
N LEU A 23 16.02 -7.89 -1.54
CA LEU A 23 15.50 -8.53 -2.75
C LEU A 23 15.86 -7.75 -4.02
N LEU A 24 15.69 -6.42 -3.99
CA LEU A 24 15.81 -5.57 -5.16
C LEU A 24 17.25 -5.40 -5.62
N LEU A 25 18.17 -5.01 -4.73
CA LEU A 25 19.53 -4.65 -5.15
C LEU A 25 20.29 -5.83 -5.77
N PRO A 26 20.23 -7.06 -5.23
CA PRO A 26 20.83 -8.22 -5.90
C PRO A 26 20.29 -8.50 -7.29
N SER A 27 19.02 -8.18 -7.56
CA SER A 27 18.43 -8.36 -8.90
C SER A 27 19.03 -7.43 -9.96
N LEU A 28 19.66 -6.33 -9.54
CA LEU A 28 20.29 -5.33 -10.42
C LEU A 28 21.79 -5.60 -10.64
N ARG A 29 22.35 -6.66 -10.05
CA ARG A 29 23.80 -6.95 -10.06
C ARG A 29 24.39 -7.15 -11.46
N ASN A 30 23.56 -7.55 -12.44
CA ASN A 30 24.02 -7.73 -13.82
C ASN A 30 24.20 -6.42 -14.60
N GLY A 31 23.87 -5.27 -14.01
CA GLY A 31 24.07 -3.95 -14.61
C GLY A 31 23.10 -3.57 -15.73
N ILE A 32 22.38 -4.52 -16.34
CA ILE A 32 21.60 -4.29 -17.58
C ILE A 32 20.58 -3.17 -17.40
N VAL A 33 19.79 -3.23 -16.31
CA VAL A 33 18.73 -2.24 -16.04
C VAL A 33 19.34 -0.89 -15.69
N SER A 34 20.34 -0.88 -14.81
CA SER A 34 20.92 0.38 -14.31
C SER A 34 21.74 1.11 -15.38
N GLU A 35 22.48 0.40 -16.23
CA GLU A 35 23.24 1.01 -17.33
C GLU A 35 22.34 1.64 -18.39
N GLN A 36 21.25 0.97 -18.78
CA GLN A 36 20.29 1.52 -19.74
C GLN A 36 19.58 2.78 -19.23
N LEU A 37 19.51 2.95 -17.90
CA LEU A 37 18.91 4.11 -17.24
C LEU A 37 19.93 5.21 -16.92
N GLY A 38 21.19 5.06 -17.31
CA GLY A 38 22.26 6.02 -17.00
C GLY A 38 22.70 6.00 -15.53
N GLY A 39 22.41 4.92 -14.81
CA GLY A 39 22.66 4.74 -13.39
C GLY A 39 21.38 4.77 -12.54
N ILE A 40 21.45 4.18 -11.35
CA ILE A 40 20.38 4.23 -10.34
C ILE A 40 20.99 4.54 -8.99
N THR A 41 20.44 5.54 -8.30
CA THR A 41 20.83 5.89 -6.93
C THR A 41 19.68 5.67 -5.97
N PHE A 42 19.93 4.85 -4.94
CA PHE A 42 18.99 4.56 -3.86
C PHE A 42 19.35 5.40 -2.64
N HIS A 43 18.45 6.27 -2.21
CA HIS A 43 18.57 7.07 -0.99
C HIS A 43 17.74 6.41 0.12
N LEU A 44 18.40 5.90 1.16
CA LEU A 44 17.75 5.27 2.31
C LEU A 44 17.64 6.27 3.46
N HIS A 45 16.44 6.47 4.00
CA HIS A 45 16.18 7.42 5.08
C HIS A 45 15.65 6.68 6.31
N ASP A 46 16.44 6.62 7.38
CA ASP A 46 16.03 6.06 8.68
C ASP A 46 16.97 6.57 9.77
N ALA A 47 16.43 7.09 10.86
CA ALA A 47 17.23 7.65 11.97
C ALA A 47 17.58 6.62 13.05
N ASP A 48 17.03 5.40 12.97
CA ASP A 48 17.23 4.38 13.98
C ASP A 48 18.58 3.68 13.82
N ILE A 49 19.04 3.11 14.94
CA ILE A 49 20.15 2.16 14.98
C ILE A 49 19.64 0.73 14.95
N VAL A 50 20.51 -0.20 14.56
CA VAL A 50 20.24 -1.63 14.63
C VAL A 50 20.32 -2.09 16.09
N GLU A 51 19.25 -2.69 16.58
CA GLU A 51 19.16 -3.34 17.87
C GLU A 51 19.08 -4.86 17.71
N GLU A 52 19.45 -5.62 18.74
CA GLU A 52 19.43 -7.10 18.74
C GLU A 52 18.05 -7.66 18.32
N LYS A 53 16.96 -7.05 18.82
CA LYS A 53 15.58 -7.44 18.47
C LYS A 53 15.25 -7.27 16.98
N ASN A 54 16.04 -6.50 16.23
CA ASN A 54 15.81 -6.31 14.80
C ASN A 54 16.27 -7.53 13.98
N LEU A 55 17.27 -8.28 14.44
CA LEU A 55 17.90 -9.36 13.68
C LEU A 55 16.93 -10.47 13.26
N VAL A 56 15.88 -10.71 14.06
CA VAL A 56 14.91 -11.78 13.81
C VAL A 56 13.97 -11.52 12.63
N HIS A 57 13.76 -10.27 12.24
CA HIS A 57 12.75 -9.90 11.22
C HIS A 57 13.19 -8.81 10.23
N GLN A 58 14.33 -8.18 10.47
CA GLN A 58 14.95 -7.19 9.59
C GLN A 58 16.24 -7.78 9.01
N ARG A 59 16.70 -7.27 7.87
CA ARG A 59 17.87 -7.84 7.15
C ARG A 59 19.18 -7.25 7.66
N PHE A 60 19.46 -7.45 8.94
CA PHE A 60 20.72 -7.08 9.60
C PHE A 60 21.42 -8.31 10.16
N SER A 61 22.71 -8.17 10.48
CA SER A 61 23.52 -9.19 11.14
C SER A 61 24.02 -8.72 12.51
N ASP A 62 24.55 -9.63 13.32
CA ASP A 62 25.16 -9.31 14.62
C ASP A 62 26.24 -8.22 14.53
N ALA A 63 27.00 -8.22 13.43
CA ALA A 63 28.04 -7.22 13.18
C ALA A 63 27.50 -5.80 12.98
N ASN A 64 26.18 -5.64 12.78
CA ASN A 64 25.54 -4.34 12.58
C ASN A 64 24.94 -3.75 13.86
N ILE A 65 24.90 -4.47 14.98
CA ILE A 65 24.32 -3.95 16.24
C ILE A 65 25.02 -2.66 16.65
N GLY A 66 24.23 -1.62 16.93
CA GLY A 66 24.72 -0.28 17.29
C GLY A 66 25.10 0.63 16.10
N VAL A 67 25.06 0.11 14.87
CA VAL A 67 25.25 0.89 13.64
C VAL A 67 23.92 1.51 13.21
N ALA A 68 23.94 2.67 12.57
CA ALA A 68 22.73 3.22 11.94
C ALA A 68 22.19 2.22 10.90
N LYS A 69 20.86 2.02 10.87
CA LYS A 69 20.24 1.03 9.98
C LYS A 69 20.60 1.28 8.51
N VAL A 70 20.59 2.54 8.09
CA VAL A 70 20.94 2.91 6.71
C VAL A 70 22.40 2.59 6.39
N ASP A 71 23.33 2.85 7.31
CA ASP A 71 24.76 2.60 7.10
C ASP A 71 25.04 1.09 7.00
N ALA A 72 24.35 0.27 7.81
CA ALA A 72 24.43 -1.18 7.72
C ALA A 72 23.99 -1.70 6.33
N LEU A 73 22.90 -1.17 5.77
CA LEU A 73 22.46 -1.53 4.42
C LEU A 73 23.40 -0.99 3.33
N VAL A 74 23.91 0.24 3.48
CA VAL A 74 24.88 0.83 2.53
C VAL A 74 26.14 -0.04 2.46
N GLN A 75 26.71 -0.42 3.61
CA GLN A 75 27.89 -1.29 3.67
C GLN A 75 27.66 -2.61 2.93
N GLN A 76 26.45 -3.15 3.01
CA GLN A 76 26.11 -4.42 2.38
C GLN A 76 25.89 -4.31 0.86
N PHE A 77 25.34 -3.20 0.36
CA PHE A 77 24.79 -3.16 -1.00
C PHE A 77 25.35 -2.07 -1.94
N ASP A 78 26.05 -1.03 -1.48
CA ASP A 78 26.54 0.05 -2.37
C ASP A 78 27.53 -0.46 -3.44
N LEU A 79 28.24 -1.56 -3.15
CA LEU A 79 29.24 -2.14 -4.05
C LEU A 79 28.70 -3.27 -4.92
N ILE A 80 27.37 -3.35 -5.10
CA ILE A 80 26.78 -4.46 -5.87
C ILE A 80 27.07 -4.36 -7.37
N HIS A 81 27.14 -3.13 -7.91
CA HIS A 81 27.46 -2.85 -9.31
C HIS A 81 27.89 -1.39 -9.48
N PRO A 82 28.85 -1.03 -10.38
CA PRO A 82 29.31 0.35 -10.55
C PRO A 82 28.24 1.38 -10.94
N SER A 83 27.17 0.96 -11.62
CA SER A 83 26.05 1.82 -12.02
C SER A 83 24.88 1.84 -11.03
N VAL A 84 25.04 1.22 -9.86
CA VAL A 84 24.05 1.24 -8.77
C VAL A 84 24.71 1.81 -7.53
N ARG A 85 24.13 2.88 -6.97
CA ARG A 85 24.61 3.51 -5.74
C ARG A 85 23.57 3.42 -4.64
N VAL A 86 24.02 3.30 -3.40
CA VAL A 86 23.20 3.31 -2.19
C VAL A 86 23.76 4.34 -1.23
N ILE A 87 22.93 5.30 -0.84
CA ILE A 87 23.31 6.42 0.04
C ILE A 87 22.39 6.40 1.25
N GLY A 88 22.98 6.36 2.44
CA GLY A 88 22.27 6.39 3.71
C GLY A 88 22.09 7.81 4.25
N HIS A 89 20.91 8.09 4.78
CA HIS A 89 20.55 9.33 5.45
C HIS A 89 20.02 9.00 6.84
N SER A 90 20.89 9.12 7.84
CA SER A 90 20.59 8.78 9.25
C SER A 90 19.77 9.88 9.95
N ILE A 91 18.73 10.38 9.28
CA ILE A 91 17.88 11.48 9.75
C ILE A 91 16.39 11.16 9.53
N ASN A 92 15.54 11.71 10.40
CA ASN A 92 14.10 11.61 10.23
C ASN A 92 13.65 12.52 9.09
N LEU A 93 12.83 11.99 8.19
CA LEU A 93 12.16 12.81 7.17
C LEU A 93 11.10 13.70 7.85
N ARG A 94 11.32 15.01 7.84
CA ARG A 94 10.42 16.02 8.41
C ARG A 94 9.83 16.98 7.39
N THR A 95 10.45 17.06 6.22
CA THR A 95 10.06 17.94 5.11
C THR A 95 10.19 17.18 3.79
N ALA A 96 9.59 17.69 2.72
CA ALA A 96 9.71 17.13 1.38
C ALA A 96 11.03 17.48 0.68
N GLU A 97 11.81 18.42 1.21
CA GLU A 97 13.04 18.94 0.59
C GLU A 97 14.05 17.84 0.21
N PRO A 98 14.33 16.82 1.05
CA PRO A 98 15.25 15.73 0.69
C PRO A 98 14.76 14.85 -0.46
N LEU A 99 13.50 15.01 -0.91
CA LEU A 99 12.86 14.24 -1.97
C LEU A 99 12.74 15.03 -3.27
N GLY A 100 13.26 16.25 -3.34
CA GLY A 100 13.02 17.19 -4.45
C GLY A 100 13.50 16.72 -5.83
N ASN A 101 14.41 15.74 -5.89
CA ASN A 101 14.92 15.14 -7.12
C ASN A 101 14.44 13.69 -7.33
N ALA A 102 13.50 13.20 -6.53
CA ALA A 102 13.09 11.80 -6.57
C ALA A 102 12.27 11.47 -7.82
N ASP A 103 12.66 10.41 -8.52
CA ASP A 103 11.84 9.78 -9.57
C ASP A 103 10.82 8.81 -8.98
N ILE A 104 11.21 8.10 -7.91
CA ILE A 104 10.39 7.12 -7.19
C ILE A 104 10.58 7.31 -5.70
N VAL A 105 9.48 7.33 -4.93
CA VAL A 105 9.50 7.37 -3.46
C VAL A 105 8.75 6.19 -2.86
N ILE A 106 9.43 5.42 -2.02
CA ILE A 106 8.82 4.37 -1.19
C ILE A 106 8.78 4.86 0.25
N VAL A 107 7.61 4.81 0.88
CA VAL A 107 7.48 5.05 2.33
C VAL A 107 7.03 3.78 3.03
N ALA A 108 7.79 3.39 4.05
CA ALA A 108 7.62 2.13 4.78
C ALA A 108 7.92 2.32 6.28
N VAL A 109 7.42 3.43 6.84
CA VAL A 109 7.57 3.80 8.26
C VAL A 109 6.33 3.45 9.07
N ASP A 110 6.47 3.49 10.40
CA ASP A 110 5.38 3.29 11.36
C ASP A 110 4.63 4.57 11.74
N ARG A 111 5.09 5.75 11.29
CA ARG A 111 4.49 7.05 11.64
C ARG A 111 3.67 7.63 10.49
N PRO A 112 2.53 8.30 10.79
CA PRO A 112 1.71 8.92 9.76
C PRO A 112 2.33 10.19 9.14
N GLU A 113 3.18 10.92 9.86
CA GLU A 113 3.77 12.18 9.37
C GLU A 113 4.59 12.00 8.08
N PRO A 114 5.62 11.11 8.01
CA PRO A 114 6.37 10.92 6.76
C PRO A 114 5.50 10.40 5.62
N ARG A 115 4.49 9.56 5.91
CA ARG A 115 3.52 9.09 4.91
C ARG A 115 2.77 10.26 4.28
N ARG A 116 2.29 11.21 5.09
CA ARG A 116 1.58 12.40 4.60
C ARG A 116 2.46 13.30 3.75
N ILE A 117 3.74 13.46 4.11
CA ILE A 117 4.70 14.19 3.27
C ILE A 117 4.77 13.54 1.89
N VAL A 118 4.94 12.21 1.83
CA VAL A 118 4.99 11.48 0.56
C VAL A 118 3.68 11.56 -0.23
N HIS A 119 2.53 11.41 0.43
CA HIS A 119 1.22 11.51 -0.23
C HIS A 119 0.94 12.91 -0.79
N SER A 120 1.61 13.95 -0.28
CA SER A 120 1.49 15.32 -0.76
C SER A 120 2.37 15.63 -1.98
N LEU A 121 3.25 14.71 -2.37
CA LEU A 121 4.12 14.92 -3.53
C LEU A 121 3.30 14.88 -4.82
N GLU A 122 3.45 15.92 -5.64
CA GLU A 122 2.86 16.02 -6.96
C GLU A 122 3.88 15.61 -8.04
N ASN A 123 3.41 14.97 -9.11
CA ASN A 123 4.25 14.55 -10.25
C ASN A 123 5.42 13.62 -9.90
N VAL A 124 5.36 12.95 -8.74
CA VAL A 124 6.33 11.95 -8.30
C VAL A 124 5.64 10.59 -8.17
N GLU A 125 6.28 9.54 -8.69
CA GLU A 125 5.82 8.19 -8.52
C GLU A 125 6.07 7.73 -7.08
N TRP A 126 5.03 7.50 -6.29
CA TRP A 126 5.20 7.06 -4.91
C TRP A 126 4.36 5.84 -4.52
N TYR A 127 4.86 5.12 -3.52
CA TYR A 127 4.24 3.92 -2.95
C TYR A 127 4.39 3.91 -1.42
N ASP A 128 3.27 3.75 -0.71
CA ASP A 128 3.23 3.56 0.74
C ASP A 128 2.99 2.07 1.05
N LEU A 129 4.02 1.45 1.61
CA LEU A 129 4.08 0.03 1.93
C LEU A 129 3.88 -0.16 3.43
N ARG A 130 2.86 -0.93 3.78
CA ARG A 130 2.51 -1.23 5.16
C ARG A 130 2.30 -2.72 5.34
N CYS A 131 2.36 -3.15 6.58
CA CYS A 131 2.08 -4.53 6.95
C CYS A 131 1.39 -4.64 8.30
N GLY A 132 0.74 -5.78 8.50
CA GLY A 132 0.25 -6.22 9.80
C GLY A 132 0.08 -7.73 9.76
N LEU A 133 0.59 -8.44 10.78
CA LEU A 133 0.58 -9.90 10.83
C LEU A 133 1.15 -10.51 9.52
N ASP A 134 0.37 -11.33 8.82
CA ASP A 134 0.70 -12.00 7.57
C ASP A 134 0.28 -11.20 6.31
N SER A 135 -0.07 -9.93 6.49
CA SER A 135 -0.71 -9.11 5.48
C SER A 135 0.10 -7.87 5.12
N CYS A 136 -0.08 -7.38 3.90
CA CYS A 136 0.46 -6.12 3.40
C CYS A 136 -0.63 -5.21 2.84
N LEU A 137 -0.35 -3.91 2.86
CA LEU A 137 -1.12 -2.88 2.18
C LEU A 137 -0.15 -2.04 1.35
N VAL A 138 -0.49 -1.86 0.08
CA VAL A 138 0.21 -1.00 -0.88
C VAL A 138 -0.77 0.09 -1.30
N ILE A 139 -0.44 1.33 -0.98
CA ILE A 139 -1.12 2.52 -1.49
C ILE A 139 -0.18 3.15 -2.52
N THR A 140 -0.71 3.70 -3.61
CA THR A 140 0.10 4.28 -4.70
C THR A 140 -0.32 5.72 -4.96
N HIS A 141 0.51 6.46 -5.70
CA HIS A 141 0.19 7.78 -6.23
C HIS A 141 -1.07 7.83 -7.10
N GLU A 142 -1.62 6.69 -7.53
CA GLU A 142 -2.89 6.58 -8.25
C GLU A 142 -4.10 6.28 -7.34
N THR A 143 -3.88 6.03 -6.04
CA THR A 143 -4.97 5.80 -5.08
C THR A 143 -5.81 7.07 -4.94
N HIS A 144 -7.14 6.92 -4.89
CA HIS A 144 -8.04 8.04 -4.69
C HIS A 144 -7.78 8.74 -3.34
N SER A 145 -7.91 10.07 -3.29
CA SER A 145 -7.65 10.88 -2.08
C SER A 145 -8.45 10.41 -0.87
N ASP A 146 -9.74 10.08 -1.05
CA ASP A 146 -10.61 9.58 0.02
C ASP A 146 -10.08 8.27 0.63
N ASP A 147 -9.54 7.38 -0.20
CA ASP A 147 -8.93 6.14 0.27
C ASP A 147 -7.60 6.42 0.99
N ILE A 148 -6.80 7.37 0.50
CA ILE A 148 -5.56 7.81 1.16
C ILE A 148 -5.86 8.39 2.55
N GLU A 149 -6.84 9.29 2.65
CA GLU A 149 -7.25 9.94 3.91
C GLU A 149 -7.74 8.90 4.91
N ARG A 150 -8.70 8.06 4.50
CA ARG A 150 -9.29 7.02 5.34
C ARG A 150 -8.26 6.00 5.81
N LEU A 151 -7.34 5.60 4.94
CA LEU A 151 -6.30 4.62 5.27
C LEU A 151 -5.12 5.24 6.02
N THR A 152 -5.02 6.57 6.16
CA THR A 152 -3.89 7.25 6.85
C THR A 152 -4.34 8.06 8.07
N PRO A 153 -5.03 7.44 9.04
CA PRO A 153 -5.46 8.14 10.25
C PRO A 153 -4.25 8.57 11.09
N THR A 154 -4.45 9.57 11.95
CA THR A 154 -3.44 9.88 12.97
C THR A 154 -3.40 8.76 13.99
N HIS A 155 -2.21 8.18 14.20
CA HIS A 155 -1.98 7.15 15.20
C HIS A 155 -0.58 7.27 15.80
N LYS A 156 -0.36 6.61 16.94
CA LYS A 156 0.98 6.47 17.54
C LYS A 156 1.85 5.53 16.68
N PRO A 157 3.19 5.69 16.71
CA PRO A 157 4.09 4.74 16.06
C PRO A 157 3.77 3.30 16.51
N ALA A 158 3.77 2.35 15.57
CA ALA A 158 3.39 0.96 15.81
C ALA A 158 4.33 0.00 15.08
N SER A 159 4.86 -0.98 15.82
CA SER A 159 5.73 -2.02 15.27
C SER A 159 5.01 -2.86 14.21
N CYS A 160 5.75 -3.31 13.19
CA CYS A 160 5.28 -4.32 12.24
C CYS A 160 5.04 -5.69 12.86
N GLN A 161 5.63 -5.93 14.04
CA GLN A 161 5.49 -7.13 14.84
C GLN A 161 4.62 -6.84 16.07
N PRO A 162 3.56 -7.61 16.35
CA PRO A 162 2.76 -7.46 17.57
C PRO A 162 3.59 -7.69 18.84
N ASP A 163 3.11 -7.17 19.97
CA ASP A 163 3.77 -7.38 21.26
C ASP A 163 3.87 -8.88 21.61
N GLY A 164 5.03 -9.33 22.10
CA GLY A 164 5.25 -10.71 22.52
C GLY A 164 5.63 -11.69 21.41
N VAL A 165 5.57 -11.30 20.12
CA VAL A 165 5.86 -12.24 19.02
C VAL A 165 7.35 -12.54 18.85
N ILE A 166 8.22 -11.62 19.26
CA ILE A 166 9.67 -11.82 19.21
C ILE A 166 10.07 -12.82 20.28
N GLU A 167 9.56 -12.63 21.50
CA GLU A 167 9.84 -13.47 22.66
C GLU A 167 9.28 -14.89 22.49
N SER A 168 8.13 -15.02 21.84
CA SER A 168 7.53 -16.33 21.52
C SER A 168 8.10 -16.99 20.25
N GLY A 169 8.93 -16.28 19.48
CA GLY A 169 9.42 -16.75 18.18
C GLY A 169 8.36 -16.81 17.07
N ASN A 170 7.13 -16.36 17.33
CA ASN A 170 6.03 -16.35 16.36
C ASN A 170 6.11 -15.14 15.41
N ILE A 171 7.26 -14.96 14.75
CA ILE A 171 7.52 -13.83 13.87
C ILE A 171 6.54 -13.81 12.69
N GLN A 172 5.95 -12.65 12.45
CA GLN A 172 4.97 -12.45 11.39
C GLN A 172 5.64 -11.94 10.10
N PHE A 173 5.21 -12.48 8.95
CA PHE A 173 5.90 -12.28 7.67
C PHE A 173 5.30 -11.17 6.78
N GLY A 174 4.30 -10.43 7.25
CA GLY A 174 3.67 -9.35 6.47
C GLY A 174 4.67 -8.25 6.06
N SER A 175 5.69 -7.98 6.87
CA SER A 175 6.74 -7.01 6.52
C SER A 175 7.62 -7.49 5.35
N ALA A 176 7.95 -8.78 5.30
CA ALA A 176 8.67 -9.39 4.19
C ALA A 176 7.80 -9.44 2.92
N LEU A 177 6.51 -9.74 3.06
CA LEU A 177 5.54 -9.68 1.98
C LEU A 177 5.44 -8.27 1.38
N ALA A 178 5.30 -7.24 2.21
CA ALA A 178 5.29 -5.85 1.77
C ALA A 178 6.62 -5.46 1.07
N GLY A 179 7.76 -5.90 1.60
CA GLY A 179 9.07 -5.71 0.98
C GLY A 179 9.16 -6.37 -0.41
N THR A 180 8.56 -7.54 -0.58
CA THR A 180 8.48 -8.26 -1.87
C THR A 180 7.64 -7.49 -2.89
N PHE A 181 6.47 -6.99 -2.49
CA PHE A 181 5.66 -6.12 -3.33
C PHE A 181 6.44 -4.87 -3.76
N GLY A 182 7.09 -4.20 -2.80
CA GLY A 182 7.93 -3.03 -3.07
C GLY A 182 9.05 -3.32 -4.07
N ALA A 183 9.79 -4.41 -3.89
CA ALA A 183 10.88 -4.78 -4.79
C ALA A 183 10.39 -5.03 -6.22
N ASN A 184 9.27 -5.75 -6.38
CA ASN A 184 8.68 -5.97 -7.70
C ASN A 184 8.16 -4.66 -8.30
N ILE A 185 7.45 -3.82 -7.55
CA ILE A 185 6.95 -2.53 -8.02
C ILE A 185 8.08 -1.67 -8.57
N VAL A 186 9.16 -1.49 -7.81
CA VAL A 186 10.30 -0.67 -8.23
C VAL A 186 10.94 -1.25 -9.48
N LEU A 187 11.17 -2.57 -9.54
CA LEU A 187 11.74 -3.19 -10.73
C LEU A 187 10.84 -3.01 -11.97
N ARG A 188 9.52 -3.15 -11.84
CA ARG A 188 8.58 -2.94 -12.97
C ARG A 188 8.54 -1.49 -13.42
N SER A 189 8.61 -0.53 -12.49
CA SER A 189 8.75 0.88 -12.82
C SER A 189 10.02 1.17 -13.61
N LEU A 190 11.16 0.63 -13.17
CA LEU A 190 12.43 0.75 -13.89
C LEU A 190 12.34 0.15 -15.30
N MET A 191 11.72 -1.02 -15.46
CA MET A 191 11.51 -1.63 -16.77
C MET A 191 10.60 -0.78 -17.68
N ASN A 192 9.60 -0.11 -17.12
CA ASN A 192 8.72 0.78 -17.89
C ASN A 192 9.43 2.02 -18.42
N ARG A 193 10.44 2.52 -17.70
CA ARG A 193 11.31 3.62 -18.13
C ARG A 193 12.27 3.21 -19.27
N ILE A 194 12.49 1.91 -19.46
CA ILE A 194 13.29 1.37 -20.57
C ILE A 194 12.42 1.08 -21.80
N SER A 195 11.31 0.35 -21.64
CA SER A 195 10.53 -0.18 -22.80
C SER A 195 9.01 -0.25 -22.61
N SER A 196 8.48 0.37 -21.54
CA SER A 196 7.03 0.60 -21.30
C SER A 196 6.08 -0.61 -21.41
N ASN A 197 6.54 -1.83 -21.10
CA ASN A 197 5.77 -3.07 -21.29
C ASN A 197 5.51 -3.88 -19.99
N SER A 198 5.80 -3.33 -18.83
CA SER A 198 5.59 -4.00 -17.53
C SER A 198 4.33 -3.49 -16.83
N ASN A 199 3.53 -4.42 -16.32
CA ASN A 199 2.43 -4.08 -15.43
C ASN A 199 2.97 -3.80 -14.02
N ILE A 200 2.76 -2.58 -13.52
CA ILE A 200 3.07 -2.21 -12.14
C ILE A 200 1.83 -2.50 -11.30
N PRO A 201 1.93 -3.29 -10.22
CA PRO A 201 0.80 -3.50 -9.32
C PRO A 201 0.20 -2.18 -8.83
N GLY A 202 -1.11 -2.01 -9.01
CA GLY A 202 -1.85 -0.90 -8.43
C GLY A 202 -2.07 -1.07 -6.92
N PRO A 203 -2.93 -0.22 -6.30
CA PRO A 203 -3.22 -0.30 -4.88
C PRO A 203 -3.80 -1.67 -4.50
N ILE A 204 -3.23 -2.32 -3.48
CA ILE A 204 -3.62 -3.68 -3.07
C ILE A 204 -3.50 -3.88 -1.56
N CYS A 205 -4.45 -4.60 -0.98
CA CYS A 205 -4.29 -5.21 0.33
C CYS A 205 -4.33 -6.72 0.15
N PHE A 206 -3.32 -7.42 0.68
CA PHE A 206 -3.17 -8.85 0.50
C PHE A 206 -2.76 -9.51 1.82
N SER A 207 -3.45 -10.57 2.18
CA SER A 207 -3.10 -11.48 3.27
C SER A 207 -2.63 -12.80 2.68
N MET A 208 -1.58 -13.39 3.25
CA MET A 208 -1.14 -14.74 2.84
C MET A 208 -2.21 -15.80 3.08
N ASN A 209 -3.02 -15.64 4.13
CA ASN A 209 -4.10 -16.56 4.44
C ASN A 209 -5.39 -16.25 3.65
N LEU A 210 -5.77 -14.97 3.54
CA LEU A 210 -7.08 -14.58 2.97
C LEU A 210 -7.03 -14.14 1.50
N GLY A 211 -5.84 -14.01 0.92
CA GLY A 211 -5.65 -13.46 -0.41
C GLY A 211 -5.93 -11.96 -0.45
N MET A 212 -6.50 -11.48 -1.56
CA MET A 212 -6.79 -10.06 -1.76
C MET A 212 -7.95 -9.58 -0.88
N ILE A 213 -7.73 -8.51 -0.13
CA ILE A 213 -8.72 -7.90 0.77
C ILE A 213 -9.23 -6.60 0.12
N PRO A 214 -10.54 -6.45 -0.12
CA PRO A 214 -11.11 -5.28 -0.80
C PRO A 214 -11.23 -4.10 0.18
N VAL A 215 -10.11 -3.41 0.42
CA VAL A 215 -10.07 -2.25 1.32
C VAL A 215 -10.18 -0.91 0.60
N PHE A 216 -10.01 -0.86 -0.72
CA PHE A 216 -10.12 0.36 -1.53
C PHE A 216 -11.53 0.49 -2.07
N MET A 217 -12.12 1.68 -1.94
CA MET A 217 -13.51 1.93 -2.31
C MET A 217 -13.63 2.63 -3.66
N GLN A 218 -12.59 3.36 -4.10
CA GLN A 218 -12.69 4.29 -5.23
C GLN A 218 -11.51 4.23 -6.23
N SER A 219 -10.61 3.24 -6.13
CA SER A 219 -9.42 3.22 -6.99
C SER A 219 -9.74 2.88 -8.46
N LYS A 220 -9.11 3.62 -9.38
CA LYS A 220 -9.32 3.51 -10.84
C LYS A 220 -8.80 2.19 -11.45
N ASN A 221 -7.98 1.44 -10.72
CA ASN A 221 -7.30 0.23 -11.17
C ASN A 221 -7.61 -1.01 -10.32
N THR A 222 -8.73 -1.04 -9.58
CA THR A 222 -9.30 -2.34 -9.22
C THR A 222 -9.60 -3.08 -10.51
N ILE A 223 -8.97 -4.26 -10.71
CA ILE A 223 -9.44 -5.29 -11.63
C ILE A 223 -10.96 -5.23 -11.53
N PRO A 224 -11.69 -4.96 -12.64
CA PRO A 224 -13.12 -4.89 -12.56
C PRO A 224 -13.53 -6.17 -11.89
N PHE A 225 -14.10 -6.06 -10.69
CA PHE A 225 -14.86 -7.15 -10.16
C PHE A 225 -15.80 -7.45 -11.32
N LYS A 226 -15.69 -8.63 -11.95
CA LYS A 226 -16.72 -9.13 -12.85
C LYS A 226 -17.95 -9.42 -11.99
N GLN A 227 -18.45 -8.42 -11.28
CA GLN A 227 -19.86 -8.21 -11.19
C GLN A 227 -20.20 -7.79 -12.62
N GLN A 228 -20.61 -8.79 -13.41
CA GLN A 228 -21.76 -8.52 -14.24
C GLN A 228 -22.71 -7.67 -13.39
N PRO A 229 -23.16 -6.49 -13.87
CA PRO A 229 -24.11 -5.69 -13.11
C PRO A 229 -25.16 -6.65 -12.59
N THR A 230 -25.35 -6.69 -11.26
CA THR A 230 -26.31 -7.59 -10.62
C THR A 230 -27.56 -7.49 -11.45
N LYS A 231 -27.94 -8.61 -12.07
CA LYS A 231 -29.01 -8.68 -13.06
C LYS A 231 -30.15 -7.88 -12.47
N ARG A 232 -30.53 -6.74 -13.08
CA ARG A 232 -31.63 -5.92 -12.57
C ARG A 232 -32.82 -6.86 -12.48
N LEU A 233 -33.16 -7.30 -11.27
CA LEU A 233 -34.39 -8.01 -11.02
C LEU A 233 -35.49 -7.01 -11.41
N THR A 234 -36.21 -7.25 -12.48
CA THR A 234 -37.37 -6.44 -12.86
C THR A 234 -38.58 -6.72 -11.96
N GLU A 235 -38.41 -7.60 -10.96
CA GLU A 235 -39.43 -7.98 -10.01
C GLU A 235 -39.65 -6.88 -8.96
N GLN A 236 -40.92 -6.61 -8.66
CA GLN A 236 -41.33 -5.66 -7.63
C GLN A 236 -40.93 -6.16 -6.23
N TRP A 237 -40.58 -5.22 -5.34
CA TRP A 237 -40.27 -5.49 -3.94
C TRP A 237 -41.42 -6.21 -3.21
N SER A 238 -41.10 -7.33 -2.57
CA SER A 238 -42.02 -8.07 -1.70
C SER A 238 -42.04 -7.53 -0.28
N LYS A 239 -43.13 -7.82 0.46
CA LYS A 239 -43.24 -7.48 1.89
C LYS A 239 -42.21 -8.20 2.76
N ASN A 240 -41.72 -9.36 2.32
CA ASN A 240 -40.69 -10.11 3.05
C ASN A 240 -39.31 -9.45 2.90
N GLU A 241 -38.99 -8.95 1.71
CA GLU A 241 -37.77 -8.17 1.48
C GLU A 241 -37.78 -6.86 2.29
N ASP A 242 -38.92 -6.18 2.39
CA ASP A 242 -39.05 -4.98 3.24
C ASP A 242 -38.70 -5.27 4.70
N LYS A 243 -39.19 -6.39 5.23
CA LYS A 243 -38.88 -6.82 6.60
C LYS A 243 -37.39 -7.12 6.77
N GLN A 244 -36.79 -7.81 5.82
CA GLN A 244 -35.36 -8.11 5.84
C GLN A 244 -34.49 -6.85 5.75
N LEU A 245 -34.89 -5.87 4.93
CA LEU A 245 -34.19 -4.59 4.84
C LEU A 245 -34.18 -3.83 6.17
N LEU A 246 -35.32 -3.80 6.87
CA LEU A 246 -35.41 -3.17 8.19
C LEU A 246 -34.53 -3.88 9.22
N GLU A 247 -34.59 -5.22 9.28
CA GLU A 247 -33.75 -6.02 10.19
C GLU A 247 -32.24 -5.83 9.90
N GLN A 248 -31.87 -5.72 8.63
CA GLN A 248 -30.48 -5.50 8.22
C GLN A 248 -29.99 -4.08 8.53
N ALA A 249 -30.87 -3.07 8.40
CA ALA A 249 -30.60 -1.69 8.77
C ALA A 249 -30.45 -1.53 10.29
N GLU A 250 -31.31 -2.18 11.09
CA GLU A 250 -31.19 -2.21 12.56
C GLU A 250 -29.88 -2.84 13.03
N ARG A 251 -29.34 -3.80 12.27
CA ARG A 251 -28.04 -4.43 12.52
C ARG A 251 -26.85 -3.60 12.03
N GLY A 252 -27.07 -2.43 11.43
CA GLY A 252 -26.03 -1.52 10.98
C GLY A 252 -25.19 -2.04 9.81
N LEU A 253 -25.76 -2.91 8.95
CA LEU A 253 -25.06 -3.42 7.77
C LEU A 253 -24.90 -2.31 6.72
N THR A 254 -23.77 -2.30 6.01
CA THR A 254 -23.49 -1.31 4.95
C THR A 254 -24.41 -1.50 3.74
N LEU A 255 -24.68 -0.42 3.00
CA LEU A 255 -25.56 -0.44 1.82
C LEU A 255 -25.06 -1.42 0.76
N GLU A 256 -23.75 -1.54 0.57
CA GLU A 256 -23.14 -2.45 -0.40
C GLU A 256 -23.39 -3.92 -0.02
N ARG A 257 -23.32 -4.23 1.28
CA ARG A 257 -23.55 -5.59 1.78
C ARG A 257 -25.02 -5.99 1.65
N VAL A 258 -25.92 -5.06 1.97
CA VAL A 258 -27.36 -5.23 1.80
C VAL A 258 -27.72 -5.36 0.31
N ALA A 259 -27.14 -4.53 -0.55
CA ALA A 259 -27.32 -4.59 -2.01
C ALA A 259 -26.89 -5.93 -2.60
N SER A 260 -25.74 -6.45 -2.19
CA SER A 260 -25.24 -7.76 -2.60
C SER A 260 -26.19 -8.89 -2.16
N HIS A 261 -26.69 -8.85 -0.93
CA HIS A 261 -27.63 -9.85 -0.40
C HIS A 261 -28.94 -9.94 -1.20
N HIS A 262 -29.50 -8.78 -1.56
CA HIS A 262 -30.75 -8.68 -2.30
C HIS A 262 -30.57 -8.70 -3.83
N GLN A 263 -29.33 -8.82 -4.31
CA GLN A 263 -28.99 -8.73 -5.74
C GLN A 263 -29.50 -7.44 -6.40
N ARG A 264 -29.46 -6.32 -5.68
CA ARG A 264 -29.88 -4.98 -6.15
C ARG A 264 -28.71 -4.00 -6.18
N SER A 265 -28.92 -2.80 -6.73
CA SER A 265 -27.96 -1.71 -6.60
C SER A 265 -28.07 -1.05 -5.21
N PRO A 266 -26.97 -0.47 -4.67
CA PRO A 266 -27.03 0.30 -3.43
C PRO A 266 -28.07 1.43 -3.47
N GLY A 267 -28.24 2.09 -4.63
CA GLY A 267 -29.26 3.11 -4.82
C GLY A 267 -30.70 2.57 -4.68
N ALA A 268 -30.99 1.39 -5.21
CA ALA A 268 -32.32 0.78 -5.09
C ALA A 268 -32.64 0.41 -3.62
N ILE A 269 -31.66 -0.10 -2.88
CA ILE A 269 -31.78 -0.40 -1.44
C ILE A 269 -32.05 0.89 -0.66
N TRP A 270 -31.26 1.93 -0.90
CA TRP A 270 -31.41 3.23 -0.25
C TRP A 270 -32.79 3.85 -0.48
N HIS A 271 -33.24 3.89 -1.74
CA HIS A 271 -34.55 4.42 -2.08
C HIS A 271 -35.69 3.60 -1.47
N ARG A 272 -35.55 2.27 -1.38
CA ARG A 272 -36.57 1.42 -0.74
C ARG A 272 -36.62 1.64 0.76
N LEU A 273 -35.47 1.70 1.45
CA LEU A 273 -35.38 2.00 2.88
C LEU A 273 -36.03 3.34 3.23
N LEU A 274 -35.79 4.40 2.45
CA LEU A 274 -36.45 5.70 2.64
C LEU A 274 -37.98 5.63 2.51
N LYS A 275 -38.49 4.76 1.63
CA LYS A 275 -39.93 4.57 1.40
C LYS A 275 -40.58 3.78 2.55
N ILE A 276 -39.97 2.70 3.01
CA ILE A 276 -40.54 1.83 4.07
C ILE A 276 -40.41 2.42 5.47
N THR A 277 -39.40 3.25 5.73
CA THR A 277 -39.22 3.97 7.01
C THR A 277 -40.07 5.23 7.11
N GLY A 278 -40.76 5.62 6.03
CA GLY A 278 -41.61 6.82 5.99
C GLY A 278 -40.84 8.14 5.95
N ILE A 279 -39.50 8.11 5.81
CA ILE A 279 -38.64 9.30 5.72
C ILE A 279 -38.90 10.07 4.41
N ARG A 280 -39.28 9.37 3.33
CA ARG A 280 -39.86 9.97 2.12
C ARG A 280 -41.36 9.66 2.06
N LYS A 281 -42.22 10.69 2.05
CA LYS A 281 -43.61 10.53 1.61
C LYS A 281 -43.62 10.20 0.11
N PRO A 282 -44.49 9.29 -0.37
CA PRO A 282 -44.59 8.98 -1.79
C PRO A 282 -44.95 10.25 -2.54
N LEU A 283 -44.08 10.68 -3.46
CA LEU A 283 -44.46 11.58 -4.53
C LEU A 283 -45.18 10.72 -5.57
N ASP A 284 -46.43 11.07 -5.84
CA ASP A 284 -47.21 10.55 -6.96
C ASP A 284 -46.50 10.92 -8.27
N SER A 285 -45.67 10.01 -8.77
CA SER A 285 -45.45 9.79 -10.19
C SER A 285 -44.58 8.56 -10.36
N GLU A 286 -45.23 7.45 -10.72
CA GLU A 286 -44.58 6.37 -11.43
C GLU A 286 -44.01 6.92 -12.74
N VAL A 287 -42.69 6.93 -12.90
CA VAL A 287 -42.07 6.73 -14.21
C VAL A 287 -40.77 5.95 -14.01
N GLY A 288 -40.87 4.65 -14.29
CA GLY A 288 -39.80 3.75 -14.74
C GLY A 288 -38.47 3.72 -13.98
N GLU A 289 -38.28 2.69 -13.16
CA GLU A 289 -37.00 1.95 -13.01
C GLU A 289 -37.26 0.49 -12.64
#